data_AF-A0A8J5IMA9-F1
#
_entry.id   AF-A0A8J5IMA9-F1
#
_cell.length_a   1.000
_cell.length_b   1.000
_cell.length_c   1.000
_cell.angle_alpha   90.00
_cell.angle_beta   90.00
_cell.angle_gamma   90.00
#
_symmetry.space_group_name_H-M   'P 1'
#
loop_
_entity.id
_entity.type
_entity.pdbx_description
1 polymer ?
#
loop_
_entity_poly.entity_id
_entity_poly.type
_entity_poly.pdbx_seq_one_letter_code
_entity_poly.pdbx_strand_id
1 'polypeptide(L)' 'MMYTPCEFVEATDYARGDNHFQFSTPQINVSGIQPSQLTNCGLLTAAFKDDSGHILDLKMVIQVSEQRGGLQRIIYSPLE' A
#
# COMPACT_ATOMS: atom_id res chain seq x y z
N MET A 1 -14.60 11.45 2.23
CA MET A 1 -13.33 10.76 1.96
C MET A 1 -12.25 11.83 1.78
N MET A 2 -11.36 12.00 2.75
CA MET A 2 -10.16 12.83 2.59
C MET A 2 -9.08 11.95 1.96
N TYR A 3 -8.65 12.29 0.75
CA TYR A 3 -7.45 11.71 0.15
C TYR A 3 -6.26 12.51 0.69
N THR A 4 -5.37 11.85 1.43
CA THR A 4 -4.06 12.41 1.74
C THR A 4 -3.23 12.40 0.45
N PRO A 5 -2.73 13.55 -0.03
CA PRO A 5 -1.87 13.56 -1.21
C PRO A 5 -0.55 12.86 -0.86
N CYS A 6 -0.21 11.79 -1.57
CA CYS A 6 1.18 11.34 -1.62
C CYS A 6 1.99 12.45 -2.30
N GLU A 7 3.16 12.80 -1.77
CA GLU A 7 4.07 13.72 -2.45
C GLU A 7 4.38 13.15 -3.84
N PHE A 8 4.03 13.91 -4.89
CA PHE A 8 4.29 13.53 -6.26
C PHE A 8 5.78 13.70 -6.54
N VAL A 9 6.52 12.60 -6.57
CA VAL A 9 7.88 12.56 -7.09
C VAL A 9 7.78 12.54 -8.62
N GLU A 10 8.52 13.41 -9.31
CA GLU A 10 8.58 13.39 -10.77
C GLU A 10 9.11 12.04 -11.25
N ALA A 11 8.52 11.51 -12.32
CA ALA A 11 8.96 10.26 -12.93
C ALA A 11 10.37 10.46 -13.51
N THR A 12 11.32 9.64 -13.06
CA THR A 12 12.69 9.63 -13.57
C THR A 12 13.04 8.25 -14.10
N ASP A 13 13.80 8.21 -15.19
CA ASP A 13 14.32 6.96 -15.74
C ASP A 13 15.15 6.20 -14.71
N TYR A 14 14.94 4.89 -14.63
CA TYR A 14 15.68 4.02 -13.74
C TYR A 14 17.13 3.84 -14.19
N ALA A 15 18.04 3.66 -13.23
CA ALA A 15 19.39 3.26 -13.54
C ALA A 15 19.40 1.87 -14.20
N ARG A 16 20.31 1.64 -15.14
CA ARG A 16 20.49 0.31 -15.74
C ARG A 16 21.00 -0.67 -14.68
N GLY A 17 20.34 -1.82 -14.56
CA GLY A 17 20.69 -2.87 -13.61
C GLY A 17 19.68 -2.99 -12.46
N ASP A 18 20.14 -3.48 -11.31
CA ASP A 18 19.29 -3.68 -10.14
C ASP A 18 18.93 -2.35 -9.49
N ASN A 19 17.65 -2.17 -9.18
CA ASN A 19 17.14 -0.99 -8.50
C ASN A 19 16.43 -1.40 -7.20
N HIS A 20 16.55 -0.58 -6.16
CA HIS A 20 15.85 -0.75 -4.89
C HIS A 20 15.00 0.48 -4.62
N PHE A 21 13.73 0.27 -4.25
CA PHE A 21 12.78 1.34 -3.99
C PHE A 21 12.19 1.20 -2.60
N GLN A 22 12.09 2.32 -1.89
CA GLN A 22 11.40 2.41 -0.61
C GLN A 22 10.29 3.43 -0.72
N PHE A 23 9.06 3.00 -0.43
CA PHE A 23 7.89 3.87 -0.42
C PHE A 23 7.35 3.97 1.00
N SER A 24 6.86 5.16 1.35
CA SER A 24 6.12 5.38 2.59
C SER A 24 4.95 6.30 2.33
N THR A 25 3.88 6.15 3.10
CA THR A 25 2.72 7.03 3.03
C THR A 25 2.43 7.58 4.42
N PRO A 26 1.93 8.82 4.53
CA PRO A 26 1.52 9.35 5.82
C PRO A 26 0.43 8.50 6.44
N GLN A 27 0.45 8.38 7.76
CA GLN A 27 -0.61 7.69 8.49
C GLN A 27 -1.93 8.44 8.33
N ILE A 28 -3.00 7.71 8.02
CA ILE A 28 -4.36 8.27 7.99
C ILE A 28 -4.85 8.42 9.43
N ASN A 29 -5.35 9.62 9.77
CA ASN A 29 -5.98 9.84 11.07
C ASN A 29 -7.31 9.07 11.14
N VAL A 30 -7.41 8.12 12.08
CA VAL A 30 -8.60 7.29 12.31
C VAL A 30 -9.32 7.63 13.63
N SER A 31 -8.98 8.76 14.24
CA SER A 31 -9.67 9.23 15.47
C SER A 31 -11.18 9.35 15.24
N GLY A 32 -11.96 8.84 16.19
CA GLY A 32 -13.43 8.83 16.12
C GLY A 32 -14.05 7.72 15.26
N ILE A 33 -13.25 6.92 14.56
CA ILE A 33 -13.76 5.74 13.83
C ILE A 33 -13.79 4.54 14.78
N GLN A 34 -14.89 3.79 14.80
CA GLN A 34 -14.98 2.60 15.64
C GLN A 34 -14.03 1.51 15.13
N PRO A 35 -13.27 0.81 16.02
CA PRO A 35 -12.35 -0.25 15.60
C PRO A 35 -13.01 -1.35 14.76
N SER A 36 -14.26 -1.69 15.05
CA SER A 36 -15.06 -2.65 14.29
C SER A 36 -15.23 -2.27 12.81
N GLN A 37 -15.22 -0.98 12.49
CA GLN A 37 -15.32 -0.45 11.13
C GLN A 37 -13.96 -0.44 10.40
N LEU A 38 -12.86 -0.59 11.13
CA LEU A 38 -11.50 -0.64 10.59
C LEU A 38 -11.07 -2.07 10.26
N THR A 39 -11.69 -3.08 10.89
CA THR A 39 -11.49 -4.49 10.55
C THR A 39 -11.95 -4.75 9.12
N ASN A 40 -11.02 -5.11 8.24
CA ASN A 40 -11.29 -5.30 6.82
C ASN A 40 -10.26 -6.22 6.15
N CYS A 41 -10.58 -6.62 4.92
CA CYS A 41 -9.62 -7.17 3.98
C CYS A 41 -9.50 -6.21 2.79
N GLY A 42 -8.29 -6.03 2.28
CA GLY A 42 -8.00 -5.16 1.16
C GLY A 42 -6.88 -5.71 0.28
N LEU A 43 -6.58 -4.97 -0.78
CA LEU A 43 -5.49 -5.28 -1.70
C LEU A 43 -4.50 -4.13 -1.72
N LEU A 44 -3.24 -4.43 -1.40
CA LEU A 44 -2.12 -3.53 -1.63
C LEU A 44 -1.50 -3.88 -2.98
N THR A 45 -1.34 -2.91 -3.87
CA THR A 45 -0.74 -3.13 -5.20
C THR A 45 0.42 -2.18 -5.40
N ALA A 46 1.59 -2.71 -5.73
CA ALA A 46 2.71 -1.95 -6.26
C ALA A 46 2.80 -2.23 -7.77
N ALA A 47 2.62 -1.19 -8.59
CA ALA A 47 2.58 -1.30 -10.04
C ALA A 47 3.87 -0.74 -10.64
N PHE A 48 4.46 -1.50 -11.56
CA PHE A 48 5.55 -1.08 -12.42
C PHE A 48 5.00 -0.80 -13.82
N LYS A 49 5.28 0.40 -14.34
CA LYS A 49 4.70 0.91 -15.59
C LYS A 49 5.76 1.68 -16.38
N ASP A 50 5.59 1.72 -17.69
CA ASP A 50 6.30 2.62 -18.60
C ASP A 50 5.32 3.45 -19.44
N ASP A 51 5.83 4.24 -20.37
CA ASP A 51 5.02 5.06 -21.30
C ASP A 51 4.10 4.23 -22.21
N SER A 52 4.42 2.95 -22.42
CA SER A 52 3.62 2.02 -23.22
C SER A 52 2.52 1.34 -22.40
N GLY A 53 2.61 1.40 -21.07
CA GLY A 53 1.56 1.02 -20.15
C GLY A 53 2.04 0.17 -18.98
N HIS A 54 1.33 -0.92 -18.71
CA HIS A 54 1.52 -1.75 -17.52
C HIS A 54 2.58 -2.84 -17.75
N ILE A 55 3.60 -2.88 -16.90
CA ILE A 55 4.65 -3.91 -16.97
C ILE A 55 4.37 -5.03 -15.96
N LEU A 56 4.14 -4.67 -14.69
CA LEU A 56 3.97 -5.64 -13.60
C LEU A 56 3.10 -5.06 -12.49
N ASP A 57 2.25 -5.89 -11.88
CA ASP A 57 1.60 -5.59 -10.61
C ASP A 57 2.03 -6.61 -9.55
N LEU A 58 2.64 -6.14 -8.47
CA LEU A 58 2.79 -6.90 -7.25
C LEU A 58 1.57 -6.68 -6.36
N LYS A 59 0.74 -7.72 -6.21
CA LYS A 59 -0.50 -7.68 -5.45
C LYS A 59 -0.35 -8.44 -4.14
N MET A 60 -0.66 -7.80 -3.02
CA MET A 60 -0.59 -8.38 -1.68
C MET A 60 -1.92 -8.21 -0.99
N VAL A 61 -2.45 -9.29 -0.41
CA VAL A 61 -3.65 -9.21 0.42
C VAL A 61 -3.28 -8.57 1.75
N ILE A 62 -4.06 -7.60 2.19
CA ILE A 62 -3.95 -7.02 3.52
C ILE A 62 -5.18 -7.36 4.34
N GLN A 63 -4.99 -7.64 5.61
CA GLN A 63 -6.07 -7.80 6.56
C GLN A 63 -5.81 -6.93 7.78
N VAL A 64 -6.80 -6.14 8.18
CA VAL A 64 -6.83 -5.45 9.46
C VAL A 64 -7.77 -6.23 10.37
N SER A 65 -7.28 -6.67 11.52
CA SER A 65 -8.07 -7.44 12.49
C SER A 65 -7.73 -7.04 13.92
N GLU A 66 -8.68 -7.20 14.82
CA GLU A 66 -8.43 -7.02 16.25
C GLU A 66 -7.73 -8.25 16.82
N GLN A 67 -6.54 -8.05 17.38
CA GLN A 67 -5.77 -9.08 18.05
C GLN A 67 -5.22 -8.56 19.37
N ARG A 68 -5.38 -9.35 20.43
CA ARG A 68 -4.85 -9.05 21.78
C ARG A 68 -5.24 -7.65 22.29
N GLY A 69 -6.46 -7.19 21.97
CA GLY A 69 -7.01 -5.91 22.41
C GLY A 69 -6.57 -4.69 21.58
N GLY A 70 -6.01 -4.89 20.37
CA GLY A 70 -5.68 -3.81 19.46
C GLY A 70 -5.81 -4.20 17.99
N LEU A 71 -5.88 -3.21 17.10
CA LEU A 71 -5.91 -3.47 15.66
C LEU A 71 -4.50 -3.77 15.14
N GLN A 72 -4.37 -4.88 14.43
CA GLN A 72 -3.15 -5.26 13.74
C GLN A 72 -3.41 -5.39 12.25
N ARG A 73 -2.48 -4.87 11.44
CA ARG A 73 -2.46 -5.09 9.99
C ARG A 73 -1.51 -6.24 9.68
N ILE A 74 -2.02 -7.24 8.99
CA ILE A 74 -1.28 -8.38 8.45
C ILE A 74 -1.18 -8.17 6.95
N ILE A 75 0.02 -8.32 6.40
CA ILE A 75 0.27 -8.29 4.95
C ILE A 75 0.66 -9.70 4.57
N TYR A 76 -0.16 -10.33 3.74
CA TYR A 76 0.13 -11.65 3.21
C TYR A 76 1.09 -11.51 2.03
N SER A 77 1.96 -12.50 1.88
CA SER A 77 2.81 -12.63 0.71
C SER A 77 1.97 -12.58 -0.57
N PRO A 78 2.55 -12.11 -1.68
CA PRO A 78 1.87 -12.11 -2.96
C PRO A 78 1.28 -13.48 -3.26
N LEU A 79 0.05 -13.49 -3.77
CA LEU A 79 -0.56 -14.72 -4.25
C LEU A 79 0.19 -15.10 -5.55
N GLU A 80 0.80 -16.28 -5.58
CA GLU A 80 1.39 -16.87 -6.79
C GLU A 80 0.35 -17.05 -7.90
#